data_AF-A0A2D5S9Y9-F1
#
_entry.id   AF-A0A2D5S9Y9-F1
#
_cell.length_a   1.000
_cell.length_b   1.000
_cell.length_c   1.000
_cell.angle_alpha   90.00
_cell.angle_beta   90.00
_cell.angle_gamma   90.00
#
_symmetry.space_group_name_H-M   'P 1'
#
loop_
_entity.id
_entity.type
_entity.pdbx_description
1 polymer ?
#
loop_
_entity_poly.entity_id
_entity_poly.type
_entity_poly.pdbx_seq_one_letter_code
_entity_poly.pdbx_strand_id
1 'polypeptide(L)'
;NGLGMLAAVLASDDQDEFDAGLRTARLLKPSSLATTAALDAMKRASPSRSALLVTLLGDLGNPAGLPPVVKAVKSDDKAVRIAALAALAPLGNADHVELLVDAALDKSEDVSAVAQKTLAVLKGDDVDSAVLGLLNDEARQAMAIRTIGQRRISTAVPQLLPLLEGPKQLEVVAALGETVSLNDIGVLGELLGHDSAQLRGAARKAVHAACYRMTDRDATASKLATYLDDASEETVDFVMDELRIVGGDQALATVSNAVGGSDATRKDYATRALGQWLDTSAAPVLLDLAKDEGGGKFGIRGMRGYIRLARQFSMPDAQRLAMCRTALAVATRTAEKKLVLAVLARYPSAEMLDLAITTSKEPSLKGDAATAALAIAEKTDVAVDQAFMARLGLAPVKLQITKAEYGAGSRLKNVTAILRRSARGYPLIVLQSPSYSESFRGDPAPGSPKQLKIQFRIDGKPNEASFDEDAAILLPIPE
;
A
#
# COMPACT_ATOMS: atom_id res chain seq x y z
N ASN A 1 -37.53 37.96 -10.28
CA ASN A 1 -36.46 37.98 -9.26
C ASN A 1 -35.58 36.74 -9.45
N GLY A 2 -34.36 36.71 -8.93
CA GLY A 2 -33.40 35.61 -9.20
C GLY A 2 -33.87 34.22 -8.75
N LEU A 3 -34.71 34.15 -7.71
CA LEU A 3 -35.31 32.92 -7.18
C LEU A 3 -36.29 32.28 -8.19
N GLY A 4 -37.15 33.10 -8.80
CA GLY A 4 -38.07 32.64 -9.85
C GLY A 4 -37.33 32.20 -11.12
N MET A 5 -36.21 32.85 -11.46
CA MET A 5 -35.36 32.42 -12.58
C MET A 5 -34.72 31.06 -12.30
N LEU A 6 -34.17 30.85 -11.11
CA LEU A 6 -33.61 29.55 -10.74
C LEU A 6 -34.67 28.44 -10.76
N ALA A 7 -35.86 28.69 -10.24
CA ALA A 7 -36.96 27.71 -10.28
C ALA A 7 -37.39 27.38 -11.71
N ALA A 8 -37.42 28.37 -12.61
CA ALA A 8 -37.72 28.15 -14.03
C ALA A 8 -36.63 27.31 -14.72
N VAL A 9 -35.36 27.61 -14.49
CA VAL A 9 -34.23 26.84 -15.03
C VAL A 9 -34.22 25.41 -14.49
N LEU A 10 -34.52 25.22 -13.20
CA LEU A 10 -34.68 23.89 -12.58
C LEU A 10 -35.93 23.13 -13.05
N ALA A 11 -36.83 23.77 -13.79
CA ALA A 11 -37.98 23.14 -14.40
C ALA A 11 -37.87 23.07 -15.94
N SER A 12 -36.77 23.57 -16.52
CA SER A 12 -36.60 23.70 -17.97
C SER A 12 -36.61 22.34 -18.66
N ASP A 13 -37.25 22.29 -19.83
CA ASP A 13 -37.23 21.11 -20.70
C ASP A 13 -35.88 20.88 -21.37
N ASP A 14 -35.06 21.93 -21.48
CA ASP A 14 -33.71 21.88 -21.98
C ASP A 14 -32.75 21.29 -20.94
N GLN A 15 -31.97 20.28 -21.36
CA GLN A 15 -31.06 19.55 -20.47
C GLN A 15 -29.90 20.43 -19.98
N ASP A 16 -29.35 21.28 -20.85
CA ASP A 16 -28.20 22.13 -20.51
C ASP A 16 -28.63 23.22 -19.52
N GLU A 17 -29.80 23.82 -19.73
CA GLU A 17 -30.40 24.75 -18.77
C GLU A 17 -30.66 24.08 -17.43
N PHE A 18 -31.30 22.91 -17.42
CA PHE A 18 -31.59 22.16 -16.19
C PHE A 18 -30.30 21.83 -15.42
N ASP A 19 -29.26 21.33 -16.10
CA ASP A 19 -27.97 21.01 -15.49
C ASP A 19 -27.23 22.27 -14.98
N ALA A 20 -27.32 23.39 -15.70
CA ALA A 20 -26.83 24.68 -15.23
C ALA A 20 -27.58 25.14 -13.96
N GLY A 21 -28.89 24.94 -13.91
CA GLY A 21 -29.72 25.19 -12.73
C GLY A 21 -29.28 24.37 -11.53
N LEU A 22 -29.07 23.07 -11.71
CA LEU A 22 -28.59 22.16 -10.67
C LEU A 22 -27.22 22.57 -10.12
N ARG A 23 -26.28 22.98 -10.99
CA ARG A 23 -24.95 23.46 -10.58
C ARG A 23 -25.07 24.77 -9.83
N THR A 24 -25.84 25.72 -10.36
CA THR A 24 -26.07 27.04 -9.74
C THR A 24 -26.69 26.89 -8.36
N ALA A 25 -27.70 26.04 -8.21
CA ALA A 25 -28.37 25.78 -6.94
C ALA A 25 -27.40 25.33 -5.84
N ARG A 26 -26.42 24.45 -6.15
CA ARG A 26 -25.41 23.98 -5.18
C ARG A 26 -24.43 25.07 -4.74
N LEU A 27 -24.20 26.08 -5.59
CA LEU A 27 -23.29 27.19 -5.30
C LEU A 27 -23.95 28.30 -4.49
N LEU A 28 -25.29 28.37 -4.49
CA LEU A 28 -26.03 29.45 -3.84
C LEU A 28 -26.03 29.35 -2.31
N LYS A 29 -25.81 30.49 -1.66
CA LYS A 29 -25.90 30.68 -0.21
C LYS A 29 -26.84 31.87 0.12
N PRO A 30 -27.71 31.75 1.14
CA PRO A 30 -27.98 30.56 1.94
C PRO A 30 -28.70 29.48 1.12
N SER A 31 -28.53 28.20 1.49
CA SER A 31 -29.12 27.07 0.76
C SER A 31 -30.65 27.09 0.73
N SER A 32 -31.30 27.81 1.64
CA SER A 32 -32.77 27.95 1.70
C SER A 32 -33.39 28.52 0.41
N LEU A 33 -32.69 29.40 -0.31
CA LEU A 33 -33.17 29.95 -1.58
C LEU A 33 -33.20 28.86 -2.66
N ALA A 34 -32.10 28.11 -2.77
CA ALA A 34 -31.98 26.99 -3.71
C ALA A 34 -32.97 25.87 -3.36
N THR A 35 -33.17 25.58 -2.07
CA THR A 35 -34.18 24.61 -1.60
C THR A 35 -35.58 25.04 -2.03
N THR A 36 -35.95 26.31 -1.83
CA THR A 36 -37.27 26.82 -2.24
C THR A 36 -37.48 26.68 -3.75
N ALA A 37 -36.46 27.01 -4.56
CA ALA A 37 -36.53 26.86 -6.01
C ALA A 37 -36.67 25.39 -6.45
N ALA A 38 -35.90 24.48 -5.84
CA ALA A 38 -35.98 23.04 -6.11
C ALA A 38 -37.37 22.47 -5.74
N LEU A 39 -37.93 22.88 -4.60
CA LEU A 39 -39.28 22.48 -4.17
C LEU A 39 -40.37 22.94 -5.15
N ASP A 40 -40.23 24.13 -5.75
CA ASP A 40 -41.19 24.59 -6.75
C ASP A 40 -41.04 23.84 -8.07
N ALA A 41 -39.80 23.59 -8.51
CA ALA A 41 -39.50 22.81 -9.71
C ALA A 41 -40.04 21.37 -9.63
N MET A 42 -39.96 20.74 -8.45
CA MET A 42 -40.46 19.37 -8.23
C MET A 42 -41.95 19.20 -8.54
N LYS A 43 -42.77 20.25 -8.42
CA LYS A 43 -44.22 20.16 -8.69
C LYS A 43 -44.54 19.82 -10.15
N ARG A 44 -43.58 20.04 -11.06
CA ARG A 44 -43.72 19.88 -12.52
C ARG A 44 -42.71 18.89 -13.10
N ALA A 45 -41.94 18.22 -12.26
CA ALA A 45 -40.84 17.37 -12.71
C ALA A 45 -41.34 16.00 -13.23
N SER A 46 -40.75 15.54 -14.33
CA SER A 46 -40.82 14.14 -14.75
C SER A 46 -40.09 13.23 -13.74
N PRO A 47 -40.31 11.90 -13.73
CA PRO A 47 -39.60 11.00 -12.81
C PRO A 47 -38.08 11.14 -12.86
N SER A 48 -37.50 11.23 -14.06
CA SER A 48 -36.05 11.41 -14.25
C SER A 48 -35.55 12.73 -13.65
N ARG A 49 -36.28 13.85 -13.82
CA ARG A 49 -35.93 15.13 -13.18
C ARG A 49 -36.17 15.12 -11.69
N SER A 50 -37.20 14.43 -11.23
CA SER A 50 -37.53 14.29 -9.81
C SER A 50 -36.37 13.64 -9.06
N ALA A 51 -35.75 12.59 -9.60
CA ALA A 51 -34.56 11.96 -8.99
C ALA A 51 -33.40 12.96 -8.83
N LEU A 52 -33.14 13.78 -9.84
CA LEU A 52 -32.07 14.78 -9.82
C LEU A 52 -32.37 15.95 -8.85
N LEU A 53 -33.63 16.39 -8.77
CA LEU A 53 -34.06 17.42 -7.81
C LEU A 53 -34.03 16.90 -6.37
N VAL A 54 -34.40 15.64 -6.14
CA VAL A 54 -34.28 14.98 -4.82
C VAL A 54 -32.81 14.89 -4.41
N THR A 55 -31.92 14.53 -5.34
CA THR A 55 -30.47 14.55 -5.11
C THR A 55 -29.99 15.95 -4.74
N LEU A 56 -30.43 16.98 -5.47
CA LEU A 56 -30.12 18.37 -5.15
C LEU A 56 -30.58 18.75 -3.74
N LEU A 57 -31.79 18.35 -3.31
CA LEU A 57 -32.27 18.63 -1.95
C LEU A 57 -31.36 18.00 -0.88
N GLY A 58 -30.89 16.78 -1.11
CA GLY A 58 -29.89 16.12 -0.27
C GLY A 58 -28.59 16.92 -0.19
N ASP A 59 -28.02 17.30 -1.34
CA ASP A 59 -26.78 18.07 -1.43
C ASP A 59 -26.87 19.44 -0.74
N LEU A 60 -28.05 20.06 -0.77
CA LEU A 60 -28.31 21.34 -0.11
C LEU A 60 -28.38 21.22 1.43
N GLY A 61 -28.68 20.03 1.95
CA GLY A 61 -28.72 19.72 3.38
C GLY A 61 -29.73 20.56 4.19
N ASN A 62 -30.70 21.19 3.53
CA ASN A 62 -31.68 22.04 4.20
C ASN A 62 -32.86 21.19 4.71
N PRO A 63 -33.21 21.26 6.02
CA PRO A 63 -34.32 20.47 6.59
C PRO A 63 -35.67 20.66 5.89
N ALA A 64 -35.92 21.80 5.24
CA ALA A 64 -37.14 22.01 4.46
C ALA A 64 -37.27 21.08 3.25
N GLY A 65 -36.17 20.48 2.78
CA GLY A 65 -36.15 19.46 1.73
C GLY A 65 -36.51 18.06 2.23
N LEU A 66 -36.56 17.82 3.54
CA LEU A 66 -36.77 16.48 4.10
C LEU A 66 -38.17 15.90 3.77
N PRO A 67 -39.31 16.62 3.96
CA PRO A 67 -40.63 16.05 3.69
C PRO A 67 -40.82 15.48 2.26
N PRO A 68 -40.43 16.18 1.17
CA PRO A 68 -40.55 15.61 -0.18
C PRO A 68 -39.54 14.48 -0.44
N VAL A 69 -38.36 14.51 0.19
CA VAL A 69 -37.40 13.39 0.13
C VAL A 69 -38.03 12.14 0.75
N VAL A 70 -38.62 12.23 1.95
CA VAL A 70 -39.32 11.11 2.60
C VAL A 70 -40.46 10.59 1.74
N LYS A 71 -41.23 11.49 1.10
CA LYS A 71 -42.27 11.09 0.14
C LYS A 71 -41.68 10.32 -1.05
N ALA A 72 -40.55 10.77 -1.58
CA ALA A 72 -39.90 10.18 -2.75
C ALA A 72 -39.33 8.77 -2.49
N VAL A 73 -39.05 8.40 -1.25
CA VAL A 73 -38.66 7.01 -0.88
C VAL A 73 -39.76 6.00 -1.25
N LYS A 74 -41.02 6.41 -1.29
CA LYS A 74 -42.18 5.57 -1.65
C LYS A 74 -42.55 5.64 -3.15
N SER A 75 -41.71 6.24 -3.99
CA SER A 75 -41.97 6.36 -5.43
C SER A 75 -42.00 5.00 -6.12
N ASP A 76 -42.85 4.81 -7.12
CA ASP A 76 -42.82 3.62 -7.99
C ASP A 76 -41.57 3.61 -8.89
N ASP A 77 -41.07 4.80 -9.24
CA ASP A 77 -39.81 4.96 -9.98
C ASP A 77 -38.60 4.63 -9.10
N LYS A 78 -37.82 3.62 -9.52
CA LYS A 78 -36.65 3.12 -8.80
C LYS A 78 -35.54 4.18 -8.67
N ALA A 79 -35.31 5.00 -9.70
CA ALA A 79 -34.27 6.02 -9.67
C ALA A 79 -34.62 7.12 -8.65
N VAL A 80 -35.90 7.49 -8.57
CA VAL A 80 -36.41 8.44 -7.56
C VAL A 80 -36.25 7.87 -6.15
N ARG A 81 -36.58 6.59 -5.92
CA ARG A 81 -36.38 5.95 -4.60
C ARG A 81 -34.91 5.95 -4.18
N ILE A 82 -34.01 5.57 -5.07
CA ILE A 82 -32.57 5.53 -4.81
C ILE A 82 -32.05 6.93 -4.47
N ALA A 83 -32.41 7.95 -5.25
CA ALA A 83 -32.04 9.33 -4.97
C ALA A 83 -32.56 9.79 -3.60
N ALA A 84 -33.78 9.42 -3.25
CA ALA A 84 -34.40 9.78 -1.98
C ALA A 84 -33.70 9.13 -0.78
N LEU A 85 -33.40 7.83 -0.86
CA LEU A 85 -32.66 7.12 0.18
C LEU A 85 -31.28 7.75 0.39
N ALA A 86 -30.54 8.04 -0.69
CA ALA A 86 -29.25 8.71 -0.59
C ALA A 86 -29.35 10.12 0.02
N ALA A 87 -30.38 10.89 -0.34
CA ALA A 87 -30.62 12.23 0.19
C ALA A 87 -30.96 12.24 1.69
N LEU A 88 -31.37 11.11 2.28
CA LEU A 88 -31.54 10.99 3.73
C LEU A 88 -30.21 10.99 4.50
N ALA A 89 -29.06 10.70 3.88
CA ALA A 89 -27.77 10.74 4.59
C ALA A 89 -27.47 12.13 5.22
N PRO A 90 -27.60 13.25 4.47
CA PRO A 90 -27.42 14.59 5.04
C PRO A 90 -28.67 15.19 5.70
N LEU A 91 -29.88 14.69 5.39
CA LEU A 91 -31.15 15.30 5.84
C LEU A 91 -31.88 14.53 6.95
N GLY A 92 -31.69 13.21 6.99
CA GLY A 92 -32.39 12.31 7.89
C GLY A 92 -31.85 12.34 9.31
N ASN A 93 -32.61 11.73 10.20
CA ASN A 93 -32.34 11.60 11.63
C ASN A 93 -32.84 10.21 12.11
N ALA A 94 -32.86 9.99 13.42
CA ALA A 94 -33.34 8.75 14.04
C ALA A 94 -34.75 8.32 13.59
N ASP A 95 -35.66 9.26 13.29
CA ASP A 95 -37.03 8.97 12.86
C ASP A 95 -37.09 8.22 11.51
N HIS A 96 -36.00 8.25 10.74
CA HIS A 96 -35.90 7.65 9.42
C HIS A 96 -35.19 6.29 9.42
N VAL A 97 -34.75 5.81 10.60
CA VAL A 97 -34.02 4.54 10.70
C VAL A 97 -34.90 3.37 10.25
N GLU A 98 -36.13 3.24 10.75
CA GLU A 98 -37.05 2.17 10.33
C GLU A 98 -37.27 2.16 8.81
N LEU A 99 -37.46 3.33 8.20
CA LEU A 99 -37.64 3.48 6.75
C LEU A 99 -36.40 2.97 5.98
N LEU A 100 -35.21 3.35 6.44
CA LEU A 100 -33.95 2.93 5.83
C LEU A 100 -33.67 1.44 6.07
N VAL A 101 -34.09 0.90 7.20
CA VAL A 101 -33.95 -0.51 7.55
C VAL A 101 -34.81 -1.38 6.65
N ASP A 102 -36.06 -0.99 6.41
CA ASP A 102 -36.94 -1.69 5.47
C ASP A 102 -36.36 -1.64 4.05
N ALA A 103 -35.86 -0.48 3.62
CA ALA A 103 -35.21 -0.33 2.32
C ALA A 103 -33.89 -1.14 2.23
N ALA A 104 -33.15 -1.30 3.33
CA ALA A 104 -31.94 -2.11 3.40
C ALA A 104 -32.22 -3.62 3.23
N LEU A 105 -33.47 -4.05 3.39
CA LEU A 105 -33.93 -5.42 3.19
C LEU A 105 -34.74 -5.60 1.90
N ASP A 106 -34.79 -4.56 1.04
CA ASP A 106 -35.46 -4.61 -0.25
C ASP A 106 -34.82 -5.66 -1.17
N LYS A 107 -35.65 -6.30 -2.02
CA LYS A 107 -35.20 -7.32 -2.99
C LYS A 107 -34.32 -6.74 -4.09
N SER A 108 -34.45 -5.44 -4.38
CA SER A 108 -33.60 -4.74 -5.33
C SER A 108 -32.26 -4.43 -4.67
N GLU A 109 -31.20 -5.07 -5.15
CA GLU A 109 -29.83 -4.88 -4.66
C GLU A 109 -29.41 -3.40 -4.63
N ASP A 110 -29.73 -2.61 -5.67
CA ASP A 110 -29.41 -1.17 -5.70
C ASP A 110 -30.09 -0.37 -4.57
N VAL A 111 -31.32 -0.75 -4.21
CA VAL A 111 -32.10 -0.06 -3.16
C VAL A 111 -31.53 -0.44 -1.80
N SER A 112 -31.32 -1.74 -1.58
CA SER A 112 -30.71 -2.28 -0.37
C SER A 112 -29.32 -1.69 -0.12
N ALA A 113 -28.45 -1.64 -1.14
CA ALA A 113 -27.09 -1.13 -1.03
C ALA A 113 -27.06 0.37 -0.67
N VAL A 114 -27.92 1.19 -1.28
CA VAL A 114 -27.99 2.63 -1.00
C VAL A 114 -28.54 2.89 0.39
N ALA A 115 -29.56 2.14 0.82
CA ALA A 115 -30.11 2.26 2.17
C ALA A 115 -29.09 1.86 3.24
N GLN A 116 -28.37 0.75 3.06
CA GLN A 116 -27.29 0.34 3.97
C GLN A 116 -26.17 1.39 4.05
N LYS A 117 -25.72 1.92 2.90
CA LYS A 117 -24.73 2.99 2.87
C LYS A 117 -25.22 4.25 3.58
N THR A 118 -26.50 4.57 3.46
CA THR A 118 -27.12 5.72 4.12
C THR A 118 -27.18 5.52 5.64
N LEU A 119 -27.61 4.34 6.11
CA LEU A 119 -27.59 3.98 7.53
C LEU A 119 -26.18 4.08 8.12
N ALA A 120 -25.15 3.67 7.38
CA ALA A 120 -23.76 3.73 7.83
C ALA A 120 -23.26 5.15 8.11
N VAL A 121 -23.80 6.17 7.43
CA VAL A 121 -23.30 7.56 7.51
C VAL A 121 -24.27 8.53 8.18
N LEU A 122 -25.48 8.09 8.53
CA LEU A 122 -26.50 8.91 9.17
C LEU A 122 -25.99 9.45 10.52
N LYS A 123 -26.27 10.69 10.88
CA LYS A 123 -25.71 11.30 12.09
C LYS A 123 -26.66 11.18 13.30
N GLY A 124 -26.07 11.05 14.49
CA GLY A 124 -26.77 11.18 15.77
C GLY A 124 -26.77 9.90 16.61
N ASP A 125 -26.59 10.05 17.92
CA ASP A 125 -26.54 8.93 18.88
C ASP A 125 -27.90 8.23 19.03
N ASP A 126 -28.99 8.94 18.73
CA ASP A 126 -30.34 8.36 18.67
C ASP A 126 -30.48 7.36 17.52
N VAL A 127 -29.73 7.55 16.41
CA VAL A 127 -29.64 6.57 15.32
C VAL A 127 -28.94 5.31 15.81
N ASP A 128 -27.86 5.46 16.57
CA ASP A 128 -27.13 4.33 17.13
C ASP A 128 -28.03 3.53 18.08
N SER A 129 -28.77 4.23 18.94
CA SER A 129 -29.75 3.63 19.85
C SER A 129 -30.85 2.88 19.10
N ALA A 130 -31.36 3.45 18.00
CA ALA A 130 -32.36 2.79 17.16
C ALA A 130 -31.80 1.52 16.50
N VAL A 131 -30.58 1.56 15.94
CA VAL A 131 -29.93 0.39 15.33
C VAL A 131 -29.65 -0.70 16.38
N LEU A 132 -29.22 -0.33 17.59
CA LEU A 132 -29.03 -1.27 18.70
C LEU A 132 -30.33 -2.01 19.07
N GLY A 133 -31.47 -1.29 19.08
CA GLY A 133 -32.78 -1.88 19.34
C GLY A 133 -33.17 -3.02 18.39
N LEU A 134 -32.60 -3.04 17.18
CA LEU A 134 -32.87 -4.05 16.15
C LEU A 134 -32.09 -5.36 16.36
N LEU A 135 -31.17 -5.43 17.31
CA LEU A 135 -30.43 -6.66 17.59
C LEU A 135 -31.32 -7.80 18.08
N ASN A 136 -32.49 -7.51 18.66
CA ASN A 136 -33.44 -8.51 19.12
C ASN A 136 -34.45 -8.95 18.05
N ASP A 137 -34.46 -8.29 16.89
CA ASP A 137 -35.32 -8.67 15.76
C ASP A 137 -34.58 -9.67 14.87
N GLU A 138 -34.99 -10.93 14.89
CA GLU A 138 -34.31 -12.00 14.17
C GLU A 138 -34.15 -11.72 12.66
N ALA A 139 -35.18 -11.14 12.03
CA ALA A 139 -35.20 -10.84 10.60
C ALA A 139 -34.26 -9.69 10.23
N ARG A 140 -34.09 -8.72 11.15
CA ARG A 140 -33.28 -7.51 10.92
C ARG A 140 -31.89 -7.56 11.55
N GLN A 141 -31.64 -8.50 12.46
CA GLN A 141 -30.42 -8.58 13.29
C GLN A 141 -29.12 -8.63 12.46
N ALA A 142 -29.09 -9.37 11.34
CA ALA A 142 -27.87 -9.43 10.52
C ALA A 142 -27.51 -8.07 9.88
N MET A 143 -28.52 -7.31 9.46
CA MET A 143 -28.32 -5.94 8.95
C MET A 143 -27.92 -5.00 10.10
N ALA A 144 -28.53 -5.15 11.28
CA ALA A 144 -28.21 -4.34 12.45
C ALA A 144 -26.74 -4.52 12.88
N ILE A 145 -26.25 -5.77 12.97
CA ILE A 145 -24.86 -6.10 13.28
C ILE A 145 -23.90 -5.44 12.27
N ARG A 146 -24.17 -5.56 10.96
CA ARG A 146 -23.34 -4.92 9.93
C ARG A 146 -23.33 -3.40 10.08
N THR A 147 -24.48 -2.81 10.33
CA THR A 147 -24.63 -1.36 10.49
C THR A 147 -23.90 -0.87 11.75
N ILE A 148 -23.96 -1.62 12.85
CA ILE A 148 -23.19 -1.35 14.08
C ILE A 148 -21.69 -1.29 13.79
N GLY A 149 -21.16 -2.27 13.04
CA GLY A 149 -19.76 -2.27 12.64
C GLY A 149 -19.40 -1.05 11.78
N GLN A 150 -20.19 -0.78 10.74
CA GLN A 150 -19.95 0.34 9.81
C GLN A 150 -20.01 1.71 10.49
N ARG A 151 -20.93 1.88 11.44
CA ARG A 151 -21.08 3.10 12.25
C ARG A 151 -20.11 3.16 13.42
N ARG A 152 -19.41 2.07 13.73
CA ARG A 152 -18.50 1.91 14.88
C ARG A 152 -19.17 2.21 16.22
N ILE A 153 -20.36 1.65 16.43
CA ILE A 153 -21.12 1.81 17.68
C ILE A 153 -20.45 0.99 18.80
N SER A 154 -19.45 1.58 19.48
CA SER A 154 -18.67 0.88 20.52
C SER A 154 -19.51 0.44 21.73
N THR A 155 -20.59 1.14 22.04
CA THR A 155 -21.54 0.76 23.11
C THR A 155 -22.31 -0.53 22.79
N ALA A 156 -22.26 -1.02 21.55
CA ALA A 156 -22.88 -2.28 21.13
C ALA A 156 -22.13 -3.52 21.62
N VAL A 157 -20.85 -3.40 21.98
CA VAL A 157 -19.98 -4.56 22.25
C VAL A 157 -20.62 -5.55 23.24
N PRO A 158 -21.15 -5.13 24.42
CA PRO A 158 -21.78 -6.06 25.36
C PRO A 158 -22.99 -6.83 24.79
N GLN A 159 -23.71 -6.24 23.84
CA GLN A 159 -24.86 -6.88 23.17
C GLN A 159 -24.44 -7.77 21.99
N LEU A 160 -23.28 -7.49 21.39
CA LEU A 160 -22.70 -8.31 20.33
C LEU A 160 -22.06 -9.59 20.86
N LEU A 161 -21.42 -9.55 22.05
CA LEU A 161 -20.70 -10.70 22.60
C LEU A 161 -21.55 -11.99 22.70
N PRO A 162 -22.80 -11.97 23.22
CA PRO A 162 -23.62 -13.17 23.29
C PRO A 162 -23.99 -13.74 21.91
N LEU A 163 -23.97 -12.92 20.86
CA LEU A 163 -24.31 -13.34 19.50
C LEU A 163 -23.17 -14.12 18.81
N LEU A 164 -21.98 -14.17 19.42
CA LEU A 164 -20.88 -15.02 18.97
C LEU A 164 -21.21 -16.50 19.06
N GLU A 165 -22.21 -16.92 19.84
CA GLU A 165 -22.66 -18.32 19.94
C GLU A 165 -23.83 -18.64 18.97
N GLY A 166 -24.29 -17.65 18.21
CA GLY A 166 -25.47 -17.76 17.35
C GLY A 166 -25.16 -18.14 15.90
N PRO A 167 -26.15 -18.09 14.99
CA PRO A 167 -25.94 -18.40 13.56
C PRO A 167 -25.21 -17.29 12.78
N LYS A 168 -25.02 -16.11 13.36
CA LYS A 168 -24.47 -14.89 12.72
C LYS A 168 -23.07 -14.52 13.22
N GLN A 169 -22.30 -15.52 13.68
CA GLN A 169 -21.00 -15.31 14.33
C GLN A 169 -20.03 -14.53 13.44
N LEU A 170 -20.02 -14.79 12.12
CA LEU A 170 -19.10 -14.11 11.19
C LEU A 170 -19.38 -12.61 11.08
N GLU A 171 -20.65 -12.22 11.01
CA GLU A 171 -21.06 -10.81 11.02
C GLU A 171 -20.72 -10.15 12.35
N VAL A 172 -20.91 -10.85 13.46
CA VAL A 172 -20.58 -10.36 14.80
C VAL A 172 -19.08 -10.11 14.93
N VAL A 173 -18.23 -11.06 14.50
CA VAL A 173 -16.77 -10.91 14.51
C VAL A 173 -16.33 -9.71 13.68
N ALA A 174 -16.91 -9.53 12.48
CA ALA A 174 -16.62 -8.37 11.65
C ALA A 174 -17.02 -7.04 12.32
N ALA A 175 -18.20 -6.99 12.95
CA ALA A 175 -18.66 -5.81 13.68
C ALA A 175 -17.80 -5.53 14.92
N LEU A 176 -17.37 -6.56 15.64
CA LEU A 176 -16.46 -6.44 16.77
C LEU A 176 -15.11 -5.86 16.33
N GLY A 177 -14.55 -6.27 15.18
CA GLY A 177 -13.31 -5.67 14.66
C GLY A 177 -13.37 -4.14 14.51
N GLU A 178 -14.53 -3.60 14.13
CA GLU A 178 -14.75 -2.16 13.97
C GLU A 178 -15.14 -1.44 15.27
N THR A 179 -15.55 -2.16 16.32
CA THR A 179 -16.16 -1.57 17.54
C THR A 179 -15.37 -1.80 18.83
N VAL A 180 -14.62 -2.90 18.95
CA VAL A 180 -13.90 -3.24 20.19
C VAL A 180 -12.90 -2.15 20.57
N SER A 181 -12.73 -1.96 21.88
CA SER A 181 -11.63 -1.18 22.44
C SER A 181 -10.40 -2.05 22.65
N LEU A 182 -9.28 -1.45 23.06
CA LEU A 182 -8.08 -2.19 23.43
C LEU A 182 -8.34 -3.17 24.59
N ASN A 183 -9.28 -2.87 25.49
CA ASN A 183 -9.61 -3.74 26.61
C ASN A 183 -10.39 -4.99 26.15
N ASP A 184 -11.14 -4.88 25.04
CA ASP A 184 -12.05 -5.93 24.57
C ASP A 184 -11.47 -6.75 23.40
N ILE A 185 -10.31 -6.35 22.85
CA ILE A 185 -9.66 -7.05 21.72
C ILE A 185 -9.32 -8.51 22.04
N GLY A 186 -9.23 -8.87 23.34
CA GLY A 186 -9.06 -10.25 23.81
C GLY A 186 -10.08 -11.22 23.24
N VAL A 187 -11.34 -10.78 23.10
CA VAL A 187 -12.42 -11.58 22.52
C VAL A 187 -12.10 -12.01 21.08
N LEU A 188 -11.50 -11.11 20.29
CA LEU A 188 -11.08 -11.44 18.92
C LEU A 188 -9.82 -12.32 18.91
N GLY A 189 -8.94 -12.13 19.90
CA GLY A 189 -7.73 -12.93 20.09
C GLY A 189 -8.03 -14.40 20.36
N GLU A 190 -9.00 -14.69 21.23
CA GLU A 190 -9.44 -16.06 21.53
C GLU A 190 -9.91 -16.80 20.26
N LEU A 191 -10.54 -16.08 19.32
CA LEU A 191 -11.03 -16.65 18.06
C LEU A 191 -9.94 -16.96 17.04
N LEU A 192 -8.69 -16.51 17.24
CA LEU A 192 -7.57 -16.85 16.36
C LEU A 192 -7.24 -18.34 16.38
N GLY A 193 -7.47 -19.00 17.52
CA GLY A 193 -7.27 -20.43 17.72
C GLY A 193 -8.53 -21.30 17.52
N HIS A 194 -9.67 -20.71 17.14
CA HIS A 194 -10.95 -21.41 17.06
C HIS A 194 -10.95 -22.58 16.05
N ASP A 195 -11.70 -23.66 16.26
CA ASP A 195 -11.68 -24.85 15.36
C ASP A 195 -12.20 -24.58 13.93
N SER A 196 -13.20 -23.71 13.81
CA SER A 196 -13.73 -23.26 12.51
C SER A 196 -12.75 -22.36 11.76
N ALA A 197 -12.30 -22.80 10.58
CA ALA A 197 -11.40 -22.03 9.72
C ALA A 197 -12.00 -20.70 9.26
N GLN A 198 -13.32 -20.65 9.05
CA GLN A 198 -14.05 -19.43 8.69
C GLN A 198 -13.98 -18.41 9.82
N LEU A 199 -14.17 -18.86 11.07
CA LEU A 199 -14.08 -17.98 12.24
C LEU A 199 -12.65 -17.50 12.48
N ARG A 200 -11.63 -18.37 12.39
CA ARG A 200 -10.22 -17.94 12.47
C ARG A 200 -9.89 -16.87 11.42
N GLY A 201 -10.34 -17.08 10.18
CA GLY A 201 -10.15 -16.12 9.09
C GLY A 201 -10.87 -14.79 9.33
N ALA A 202 -12.09 -14.82 9.88
CA ALA A 202 -12.83 -13.62 10.26
C ALA A 202 -12.15 -12.89 11.44
N ALA A 203 -11.69 -13.63 12.44
CA ALA A 203 -10.99 -13.09 13.60
C ALA A 203 -9.70 -12.38 13.21
N ARG A 204 -8.89 -12.95 12.32
CA ARG A 204 -7.69 -12.28 11.79
C ARG A 204 -8.01 -10.94 11.13
N LYS A 205 -9.05 -10.89 10.29
CA LYS A 205 -9.49 -9.63 9.67
C LYS A 205 -9.98 -8.62 10.71
N ALA A 206 -10.71 -9.09 11.72
CA ALA A 206 -11.24 -8.25 12.78
C ALA A 206 -10.14 -7.70 13.70
N VAL A 207 -9.15 -8.51 14.09
CA VAL A 207 -7.98 -8.08 14.85
C VAL A 207 -7.20 -7.03 14.05
N HIS A 208 -6.95 -7.28 12.76
CA HIS A 208 -6.29 -6.30 11.89
C HIS A 208 -7.03 -4.95 11.84
N ALA A 209 -8.35 -4.99 11.63
CA ALA A 209 -9.19 -3.79 11.62
C ALA A 209 -9.15 -3.05 12.96
N ALA A 210 -9.17 -3.78 14.08
CA ALA A 210 -9.06 -3.21 15.42
C ALA A 210 -7.69 -2.54 15.62
N CYS A 211 -6.59 -3.22 15.30
CA CYS A 211 -5.22 -2.68 15.41
C CYS A 211 -5.05 -1.38 14.63
N TYR A 212 -5.61 -1.28 13.42
CA TYR A 212 -5.54 -0.06 12.61
C TYR A 212 -6.26 1.14 13.26
N ARG A 213 -7.31 0.89 14.06
CA ARG A 213 -8.05 1.94 14.78
C ARG A 213 -7.37 2.35 16.08
N MET A 214 -6.56 1.48 16.70
CA MET A 214 -5.92 1.78 17.98
C MET A 214 -4.84 2.85 17.83
N THR A 215 -4.89 3.87 18.68
CA THR A 215 -3.91 4.96 18.68
C THR A 215 -2.69 4.66 19.54
N ASP A 216 -2.86 3.89 20.62
CA ASP A 216 -1.77 3.44 21.48
C ASP A 216 -1.11 2.19 20.91
N ARG A 217 -0.02 2.40 20.19
CA ARG A 217 0.72 1.33 19.49
C ARG A 217 1.37 0.35 20.43
N ASP A 218 2.02 0.83 21.49
CA ASP A 218 2.77 -0.02 22.41
C ASP A 218 1.83 -0.87 23.27
N ALA A 219 0.70 -0.31 23.71
CA ALA A 219 -0.30 -1.08 24.43
C ALA A 219 -1.00 -2.11 23.51
N THR A 220 -1.24 -1.76 22.24
CA THR A 220 -1.77 -2.69 21.23
C THR A 220 -0.78 -3.83 20.96
N ALA A 221 0.49 -3.52 20.76
CA ALA A 221 1.55 -4.51 20.58
C ALA A 221 1.68 -5.45 21.79
N SER A 222 1.57 -4.90 23.00
CA SER A 222 1.58 -5.68 24.23
C SER A 222 0.42 -6.67 24.30
N LYS A 223 -0.78 -6.29 23.85
CA LYS A 223 -1.92 -7.22 23.76
C LYS A 223 -1.73 -8.28 22.69
N LEU A 224 -1.27 -7.90 21.50
CA LEU A 224 -0.97 -8.86 20.43
C LEU A 224 0.08 -9.89 20.86
N ALA A 225 1.10 -9.47 21.59
CA ALA A 225 2.16 -10.37 22.09
C ALA A 225 1.61 -11.53 22.94
N THR A 226 0.53 -11.32 23.69
CA THR A 226 -0.10 -12.40 24.49
C THR A 226 -0.71 -13.52 23.64
N TYR A 227 -0.98 -13.27 22.36
CA TYR A 227 -1.52 -14.28 21.44
C TYR A 227 -0.43 -15.16 20.82
N LEU A 228 0.83 -14.98 21.21
CA LEU A 228 1.94 -15.83 20.78
C LEU A 228 2.16 -17.03 21.70
N ASP A 229 1.59 -17.04 22.90
CA ASP A 229 1.75 -18.13 23.86
C ASP A 229 0.94 -19.36 23.41
N ASP A 230 1.61 -20.52 23.32
CA ASP A 230 1.03 -21.80 22.86
C ASP A 230 0.25 -21.74 21.52
N ALA A 231 0.57 -20.76 20.69
CA ALA A 231 -0.13 -20.46 19.45
C ALA A 231 0.26 -21.39 18.28
N SER A 232 -0.68 -21.60 17.36
CA SER A 232 -0.42 -22.31 16.09
C SER A 232 0.52 -21.52 15.19
N GLU A 233 1.21 -22.19 14.26
CA GLU A 233 2.10 -21.52 13.30
C GLU A 233 1.40 -20.41 12.50
N GLU A 234 0.12 -20.64 12.12
CA GLU A 234 -0.69 -19.64 11.42
C GLU A 234 -0.95 -18.39 12.28
N THR A 235 -1.17 -18.58 13.59
CA THR A 235 -1.39 -17.47 14.53
C THR A 235 -0.09 -16.72 14.79
N VAL A 236 1.04 -17.43 14.94
CA VAL A 236 2.35 -16.80 15.08
C VAL A 236 2.69 -15.96 13.85
N ASP A 237 2.50 -16.49 12.63
CA ASP A 237 2.76 -15.75 11.39
C ASP A 237 1.91 -14.48 11.33
N PHE A 238 0.61 -14.61 11.58
CA PHE A 238 -0.34 -13.50 11.60
C PHE A 238 0.06 -12.42 12.63
N VAL A 239 0.29 -12.81 13.89
CA VAL A 239 0.62 -11.85 14.96
C VAL A 239 1.96 -11.17 14.71
N MET A 240 2.96 -11.87 14.18
CA MET A 240 4.24 -11.26 13.81
C MET A 240 4.08 -10.22 12.69
N ASP A 241 3.21 -10.47 11.71
CA ASP A 241 2.91 -9.49 10.67
C ASP A 241 2.11 -8.29 11.21
N GLU A 242 1.15 -8.52 12.11
CA GLU A 242 0.42 -7.43 12.78
C GLU A 242 1.34 -6.56 13.64
N LEU A 243 2.25 -7.16 14.41
CA LEU A 243 3.26 -6.42 15.19
C LEU A 243 4.14 -5.55 14.28
N ARG A 244 4.51 -6.04 13.10
CA ARG A 244 5.24 -5.25 12.09
C ARG A 244 4.44 -4.05 11.60
N ILE A 245 3.13 -4.19 11.43
CA ILE A 245 2.24 -3.12 10.95
C ILE A 245 1.99 -2.09 12.04
N VAL A 246 1.69 -2.53 13.27
CA VAL A 246 1.48 -1.66 14.43
C VAL A 246 2.74 -0.86 14.74
N GLY A 247 3.90 -1.51 14.68
CA GLY A 247 5.20 -0.90 14.98
C GLY A 247 5.28 -0.43 16.45
N GLY A 248 6.24 0.44 16.74
CA GLY A 248 6.53 0.88 18.10
C GLY A 248 7.55 0.00 18.82
N ASP A 249 8.00 0.46 19.98
CA ASP A 249 9.12 -0.13 20.71
C ASP A 249 8.73 -1.50 21.28
N GLN A 250 7.49 -1.66 21.78
CA GLN A 250 7.01 -2.95 22.29
C GLN A 250 6.86 -3.98 21.18
N ALA A 251 6.37 -3.58 20.02
CA ALA A 251 6.27 -4.49 18.88
C ALA A 251 7.65 -4.94 18.43
N LEU A 252 8.58 -3.99 18.26
CA LEU A 252 9.94 -4.30 17.86
C LEU A 252 10.62 -5.22 18.88
N ALA A 253 10.50 -4.93 20.18
CA ALA A 253 11.07 -5.76 21.24
C ALA A 253 10.50 -7.20 21.19
N THR A 254 9.18 -7.34 21.02
CA THR A 254 8.52 -8.65 20.92
C THR A 254 9.04 -9.45 19.74
N VAL A 255 9.09 -8.86 18.55
CA VAL A 255 9.60 -9.55 17.36
C VAL A 255 11.11 -9.85 17.49
N SER A 256 11.88 -8.94 18.09
CA SER A 256 13.32 -9.13 18.31
C SER A 256 13.62 -10.29 19.27
N ASN A 257 12.86 -10.42 20.35
CA ASN A 257 12.99 -11.53 21.29
C ASN A 257 12.75 -12.89 20.62
N ALA A 258 11.78 -12.96 19.69
CA ALA A 258 11.51 -14.18 18.93
C ALA A 258 12.65 -14.58 17.97
N VAL A 259 13.52 -13.64 17.57
CA VAL A 259 14.73 -13.95 16.78
C VAL A 259 15.82 -14.61 17.63
N GLY A 260 15.95 -14.22 18.90
CA GLY A 260 16.92 -14.76 19.84
C GLY A 260 16.53 -16.11 20.47
N GLY A 261 15.27 -16.55 20.30
CA GLY A 261 14.76 -17.80 20.84
C GLY A 261 15.26 -19.06 20.13
N SER A 262 15.00 -20.22 20.75
CA SER A 262 15.37 -21.55 20.21
C SER A 262 14.38 -22.13 19.20
N ASP A 263 13.18 -21.56 19.08
CA ASP A 263 12.15 -22.00 18.14
C ASP A 263 12.46 -21.51 16.72
N ALA A 264 12.87 -22.42 15.85
CA ALA A 264 13.27 -22.13 14.48
C ALA A 264 12.11 -21.61 13.60
N THR A 265 10.88 -22.02 13.87
CA THR A 265 9.69 -21.59 13.14
C THR A 265 9.33 -20.16 13.54
N ARG A 266 9.25 -19.87 14.84
CA ARG A 266 9.04 -18.50 15.35
C ARG A 266 10.13 -17.55 14.87
N LYS A 267 11.39 -17.98 14.89
CA LYS A 267 12.51 -17.20 14.36
C LYS A 267 12.36 -16.91 12.86
N ASP A 268 11.83 -17.84 12.07
CA ASP A 268 11.58 -17.60 10.64
C ASP A 268 10.52 -16.53 10.41
N TYR A 269 9.40 -16.57 11.14
CA TYR A 269 8.37 -15.53 11.08
C TYR A 269 8.88 -14.18 11.57
N ALA A 270 9.57 -14.14 12.72
CA ALA A 270 10.10 -12.92 13.30
C ALA A 270 11.12 -12.22 12.37
N THR A 271 12.03 -12.99 11.78
CA THR A 271 13.01 -12.41 10.84
C THR A 271 12.36 -11.95 9.52
N ARG A 272 11.25 -12.57 9.06
CA ARG A 272 10.43 -12.06 7.94
C ARG A 272 9.78 -10.73 8.29
N ALA A 273 9.19 -10.62 9.48
CA ALA A 273 8.58 -9.40 9.98
C ALA A 273 9.60 -8.25 10.07
N LEU A 274 10.76 -8.49 10.70
CA LEU A 274 11.85 -7.48 10.79
C LEU A 274 12.38 -7.08 9.41
N GLY A 275 12.57 -8.04 8.50
CA GLY A 275 13.02 -7.73 7.14
C GLY A 275 12.10 -6.76 6.40
N GLN A 276 10.81 -6.73 6.79
CA GLN A 276 9.74 -5.90 6.24
C GLN A 276 9.31 -4.76 7.19
N TRP A 277 10.04 -4.50 8.27
CA TRP A 277 9.74 -3.44 9.25
C TRP A 277 9.52 -2.06 8.60
N LEU A 278 8.60 -1.27 9.16
CA LEU A 278 8.07 -0.08 8.48
C LEU A 278 8.81 1.22 8.81
N ASP A 279 9.94 1.17 9.52
CA ASP A 279 10.77 2.33 9.80
C ASP A 279 12.22 1.92 10.17
N THR A 280 13.06 2.91 10.48
CA THR A 280 14.49 2.69 10.76
C THR A 280 14.79 2.12 12.15
N SER A 281 13.80 1.96 13.04
CA SER A 281 14.01 1.47 14.41
C SER A 281 14.55 0.03 14.44
N ALA A 282 14.19 -0.79 13.46
CA ALA A 282 14.67 -2.17 13.35
C ALA A 282 16.13 -2.29 12.86
N ALA A 283 16.79 -1.20 12.49
CA ALA A 283 18.14 -1.24 11.94
C ALA A 283 19.18 -1.93 12.86
N PRO A 284 19.24 -1.67 14.18
CA PRO A 284 20.18 -2.35 15.06
C PRO A 284 19.94 -3.87 15.10
N VAL A 285 18.69 -4.30 15.27
CA VAL A 285 18.31 -5.72 15.36
C VAL A 285 18.61 -6.46 14.06
N LEU A 286 18.30 -5.86 12.91
CA LEU A 286 18.60 -6.43 11.60
C LEU A 286 20.10 -6.57 11.34
N LEU A 287 20.89 -5.61 11.83
CA LEU A 287 22.34 -5.64 11.73
C LEU A 287 22.94 -6.74 12.62
N ASP A 288 22.49 -6.86 13.85
CA ASP A 288 22.97 -7.89 14.78
C ASP A 288 22.61 -9.28 14.27
N LEU A 289 21.37 -9.46 13.79
CA LEU A 289 20.97 -10.68 13.09
C LEU A 289 21.90 -11.03 11.91
N ALA A 290 22.30 -10.03 11.12
CA ALA A 290 23.20 -10.26 9.99
C ALA A 290 24.62 -10.65 10.41
N LYS A 291 25.11 -10.15 11.55
CA LYS A 291 26.42 -10.52 12.11
C LYS A 291 26.38 -11.93 12.69
N ASP A 292 25.35 -12.24 13.46
CA ASP A 292 25.25 -13.50 14.22
C ASP A 292 25.02 -14.71 13.29
N GLU A 293 24.19 -14.54 12.26
CA GLU A 293 23.82 -15.63 11.35
C GLU A 293 24.65 -15.64 10.05
N GLY A 294 25.42 -14.58 9.80
CA GLY A 294 26.30 -14.44 8.64
C GLY A 294 25.62 -14.75 7.29
N GLY A 295 26.18 -15.71 6.56
CA GLY A 295 25.68 -16.14 5.25
C GLY A 295 24.45 -17.06 5.28
N GLY A 296 23.90 -17.38 6.46
CA GLY A 296 22.70 -18.20 6.62
C GLY A 296 21.42 -17.48 6.15
N LYS A 297 20.32 -18.23 6.00
CA LYS A 297 19.04 -17.68 5.49
C LYS A 297 18.55 -16.48 6.31
N PHE A 298 18.76 -16.49 7.63
CA PHE A 298 18.36 -15.42 8.54
C PHE A 298 19.29 -14.22 8.44
N GLY A 299 20.61 -14.42 8.37
CA GLY A 299 21.58 -13.34 8.21
C GLY A 299 21.43 -12.60 6.88
N ILE A 300 21.17 -13.35 5.80
CA ILE A 300 20.81 -12.77 4.49
C ILE A 300 19.56 -11.90 4.60
N ARG A 301 18.52 -12.39 5.31
CA ARG A 301 17.28 -11.66 5.52
C ARG A 301 17.50 -10.39 6.35
N GLY A 302 18.29 -10.48 7.41
CA GLY A 302 18.72 -9.34 8.23
C GLY A 302 19.43 -8.28 7.41
N MET A 303 20.46 -8.68 6.65
CA MET A 303 21.24 -7.76 5.82
C MET A 303 20.39 -7.09 4.73
N ARG A 304 19.52 -7.85 4.05
CA ARG A 304 18.59 -7.29 3.06
C ARG A 304 17.59 -6.33 3.68
N GLY A 305 17.06 -6.66 4.85
CA GLY A 305 16.21 -5.76 5.64
C GLY A 305 16.93 -4.46 5.97
N TYR A 306 18.15 -4.54 6.49
CA TYR A 306 18.98 -3.39 6.86
C TYR A 306 19.26 -2.47 5.67
N ILE A 307 19.65 -3.04 4.52
CA ILE A 307 19.88 -2.28 3.28
C ILE A 307 18.58 -1.68 2.75
N ARG A 308 17.45 -2.41 2.85
CA ARG A 308 16.12 -1.89 2.47
C ARG A 308 15.78 -0.64 3.29
N LEU A 309 16.07 -0.63 4.59
CA LEU A 309 15.84 0.54 5.42
C LEU A 309 16.58 1.77 4.89
N ALA A 310 17.89 1.61 4.62
CA ALA A 310 18.73 2.63 4.01
C ALA A 310 18.33 2.99 2.56
N ARG A 311 17.49 2.20 1.89
CA ARG A 311 17.01 2.47 0.54
C ARG A 311 15.67 3.21 0.50
N GLN A 312 14.74 2.86 1.39
CA GLN A 312 13.33 3.25 1.27
C GLN A 312 12.92 4.39 2.21
N PHE A 313 13.53 4.50 3.39
CA PHE A 313 13.09 5.46 4.39
C PHE A 313 13.89 6.76 4.35
N SER A 314 13.22 7.84 4.77
CA SER A 314 13.83 9.14 4.98
C SER A 314 14.74 9.09 6.19
N MET A 315 15.95 9.63 6.04
CA MET A 315 16.95 9.77 7.11
C MET A 315 18.02 10.77 6.62
N PRO A 316 18.79 11.38 7.55
CA PRO A 316 19.94 12.21 7.18
C PRO A 316 20.98 11.44 6.37
N ASP A 317 21.62 12.10 5.41
CA ASP A 317 22.61 11.47 4.51
C ASP A 317 23.79 10.88 5.28
N ALA A 318 24.23 11.53 6.36
CA ALA A 318 25.28 11.00 7.23
C ALA A 318 24.91 9.65 7.86
N GLN A 319 23.65 9.50 8.30
CA GLN A 319 23.14 8.24 8.83
C GLN A 319 23.07 7.17 7.72
N ARG A 320 22.55 7.54 6.54
CA ARG A 320 22.47 6.63 5.39
C ARG A 320 23.86 6.13 4.97
N LEU A 321 24.84 7.02 4.91
CA LEU A 321 26.23 6.70 4.61
C LEU A 321 26.82 5.73 5.64
N ALA A 322 26.60 5.97 6.94
CA ALA A 322 27.04 5.08 8.00
C ALA A 322 26.42 3.68 7.87
N MET A 323 25.13 3.61 7.53
CA MET A 323 24.47 2.33 7.24
C MET A 323 25.09 1.63 6.05
N CYS A 324 25.32 2.32 4.92
CA CYS A 324 25.96 1.73 3.74
C CYS A 324 27.38 1.22 4.03
N ARG A 325 28.21 1.97 4.76
CA ARG A 325 29.55 1.54 5.18
C ARG A 325 29.50 0.27 6.01
N THR A 326 28.59 0.24 6.99
CA THR A 326 28.40 -0.91 7.87
C THR A 326 27.93 -2.14 7.08
N ALA A 327 26.98 -1.96 6.16
CA ALA A 327 26.49 -3.05 5.32
C ALA A 327 27.59 -3.63 4.42
N LEU A 328 28.44 -2.79 3.81
CA LEU A 328 29.58 -3.26 3.01
C LEU A 328 30.61 -4.04 3.83
N ALA A 329 30.82 -3.65 5.09
CA ALA A 329 31.76 -4.30 5.98
C ALA A 329 31.25 -5.64 6.52
N VAL A 330 29.95 -5.75 6.83
CA VAL A 330 29.35 -6.95 7.43
C VAL A 330 28.87 -7.95 6.38
N ALA A 331 28.46 -7.50 5.19
CA ALA A 331 27.92 -8.39 4.17
C ALA A 331 28.98 -9.40 3.68
N THR A 332 28.68 -10.69 3.85
CA THR A 332 29.53 -11.81 3.43
C THR A 332 29.39 -12.15 1.94
N ARG A 333 28.31 -11.68 1.31
CA ARG A 333 27.92 -12.01 -0.06
C ARG A 333 27.95 -10.77 -0.96
N THR A 334 28.47 -10.96 -2.17
CA THR A 334 28.53 -9.91 -3.20
C THR A 334 27.15 -9.37 -3.58
N ALA A 335 26.11 -10.20 -3.56
CA ALA A 335 24.74 -9.79 -3.91
C ALA A 335 24.24 -8.66 -3.01
N GLU A 336 24.41 -8.77 -1.69
CA GLU A 336 24.01 -7.73 -0.74
C GLU A 336 24.91 -6.49 -0.86
N LYS A 337 26.22 -6.64 -1.08
CA LYS A 337 27.11 -5.49 -1.35
C LYS A 337 26.68 -4.71 -2.61
N LYS A 338 26.23 -5.39 -3.67
CA LYS A 338 25.66 -4.75 -4.87
C LYS A 338 24.38 -3.98 -4.56
N LEU A 339 23.53 -4.46 -3.65
CA LEU A 339 22.37 -3.70 -3.18
C LEU A 339 22.79 -2.39 -2.51
N VAL A 340 23.89 -2.39 -1.75
CA VAL A 340 24.43 -1.14 -1.15
C VAL A 340 24.84 -0.15 -2.23
N LEU A 341 25.54 -0.59 -3.28
CA LEU A 341 25.94 0.28 -4.40
C LEU A 341 24.72 0.92 -5.09
N ALA A 342 23.62 0.19 -5.21
CA ALA A 342 22.35 0.74 -5.70
C ALA A 342 21.75 1.81 -4.76
N VAL A 343 21.97 1.72 -3.44
CA VAL A 343 21.61 2.78 -2.49
C VAL A 343 22.48 4.02 -2.71
N LEU A 344 23.80 3.85 -2.87
CA LEU A 344 24.71 4.98 -3.12
C LEU A 344 24.31 5.77 -4.37
N ALA A 345 24.00 5.06 -5.47
CA ALA A 345 23.58 5.69 -6.73
C ALA A 345 22.18 6.36 -6.67
N ARG A 346 21.34 5.95 -5.72
CA ARG A 346 20.00 6.53 -5.50
C ARG A 346 20.06 7.82 -4.68
N TYR A 347 20.98 7.91 -3.74
CA TYR A 347 21.16 9.07 -2.86
C TYR A 347 22.57 9.65 -3.05
N PRO A 348 22.83 10.33 -4.17
CA PRO A 348 24.18 10.75 -4.53
C PRO A 348 24.69 11.89 -3.64
N SER A 349 25.93 11.76 -3.14
CA SER A 349 26.68 12.79 -2.42
C SER A 349 28.17 12.60 -2.68
N ALA A 350 29.01 13.58 -2.30
CA ALA A 350 30.46 13.46 -2.41
C ALA A 350 31.00 12.26 -1.60
N GLU A 351 30.48 12.03 -0.40
CA GLU A 351 30.88 10.93 0.46
C GLU A 351 30.39 9.57 -0.05
N MET A 352 29.20 9.52 -0.67
CA MET A 352 28.68 8.31 -1.31
C MET A 352 29.51 7.97 -2.57
N LEU A 353 29.95 8.99 -3.31
CA LEU A 353 30.87 8.83 -4.44
C LEU A 353 32.20 8.24 -3.98
N ASP A 354 32.81 8.80 -2.94
CA ASP A 354 34.07 8.31 -2.39
C ASP A 354 33.95 6.88 -1.86
N LEU A 355 32.80 6.53 -1.28
CA LEU A 355 32.52 5.15 -0.85
C LEU A 355 32.42 4.20 -2.05
N ALA A 356 31.74 4.60 -3.14
CA ALA A 356 31.68 3.79 -4.37
C ALA A 356 33.06 3.60 -5.00
N ILE A 357 33.87 4.66 -5.10
CA ILE A 357 35.26 4.61 -5.60
C ILE A 357 36.11 3.70 -4.70
N THR A 358 35.95 3.78 -3.38
CA THR A 358 36.70 2.89 -2.47
C THR A 358 36.29 1.44 -2.65
N THR A 359 34.99 1.19 -2.84
CA THR A 359 34.45 -0.16 -3.06
C THR A 359 34.90 -0.76 -4.40
N SER A 360 35.20 0.06 -5.41
CA SER A 360 35.69 -0.43 -6.71
C SER A 360 37.09 -1.06 -6.66
N LYS A 361 37.79 -0.93 -5.53
CA LYS A 361 39.06 -1.62 -5.28
C LYS A 361 38.86 -3.10 -4.96
N GLU A 362 37.67 -3.52 -4.53
CA GLU A 362 37.33 -4.93 -4.34
C GLU A 362 37.13 -5.59 -5.72
N PRO A 363 37.93 -6.62 -6.10
CA PRO A 363 37.88 -7.18 -7.45
C PRO A 363 36.49 -7.70 -7.86
N SER A 364 35.76 -8.31 -6.92
CA SER A 364 34.41 -8.86 -7.14
C SER A 364 33.33 -7.79 -7.34
N LEU A 365 33.61 -6.54 -7.01
CA LEU A 365 32.68 -5.40 -7.11
C LEU A 365 33.17 -4.30 -8.04
N LYS A 366 34.37 -4.43 -8.62
CA LYS A 366 35.01 -3.36 -9.41
C LYS A 366 34.09 -2.76 -10.46
N GLY A 367 33.44 -3.60 -11.25
CA GLY A 367 32.51 -3.16 -12.31
C GLY A 367 31.26 -2.47 -11.76
N ASP A 368 30.57 -3.10 -10.80
CA ASP A 368 29.34 -2.55 -10.22
C ASP A 368 29.61 -1.24 -9.46
N ALA A 369 30.71 -1.17 -8.71
CA ALA A 369 31.07 0.00 -7.92
C ALA A 369 31.52 1.16 -8.82
N ALA A 370 32.30 0.89 -9.87
CA ALA A 370 32.65 1.90 -10.87
C ALA A 370 31.41 2.45 -11.60
N THR A 371 30.45 1.57 -11.93
CA THR A 371 29.18 1.97 -12.54
C THR A 371 28.37 2.86 -11.60
N ALA A 372 28.27 2.50 -10.31
CA ALA A 372 27.62 3.33 -9.30
C ALA A 372 28.33 4.69 -9.13
N ALA A 373 29.67 4.72 -9.10
CA ALA A 373 30.43 5.96 -8.97
C ALA A 373 30.20 6.91 -10.16
N LEU A 374 30.16 6.38 -11.39
CA LEU A 374 29.85 7.17 -12.59
C LEU A 374 28.43 7.76 -12.52
N ALA A 375 27.45 6.97 -12.09
CA ALA A 375 26.08 7.44 -11.92
C ALA A 375 25.93 8.51 -10.82
N ILE A 376 26.76 8.44 -9.77
CA ILE A 376 26.79 9.48 -8.73
C ILE A 376 27.48 10.74 -9.26
N ALA A 377 28.61 10.61 -9.96
CA ALA A 377 29.36 11.73 -10.52
C ALA A 377 28.50 12.56 -11.49
N GLU A 378 27.73 11.90 -12.35
CA GLU A 378 26.77 12.56 -13.26
C GLU A 378 25.72 13.38 -12.52
N LYS A 379 25.25 12.92 -11.35
CA LYS A 379 24.22 13.60 -10.54
C LYS A 379 24.78 14.64 -9.56
N THR A 380 26.09 14.71 -9.42
CA THR A 380 26.78 15.61 -8.47
C THR A 380 27.69 16.62 -9.18
N ASP A 381 27.55 16.73 -10.50
CA ASP A 381 28.35 17.62 -11.36
C ASP A 381 29.88 17.42 -11.21
N VAL A 382 30.30 16.22 -10.80
CA VAL A 382 31.73 15.87 -10.73
C VAL A 382 32.20 15.51 -12.13
N ALA A 383 33.27 16.17 -12.59
CA ALA A 383 33.86 15.90 -13.89
C ALA A 383 34.38 14.45 -13.99
N VAL A 384 33.91 13.72 -15.00
CA VAL A 384 34.36 12.37 -15.34
C VAL A 384 35.51 12.46 -16.34
N ASP A 385 36.71 12.76 -15.85
CA ASP A 385 37.94 12.85 -16.64
C ASP A 385 38.84 11.61 -16.47
N GLN A 386 40.03 11.64 -17.07
CA GLN A 386 41.00 10.54 -16.95
C GLN A 386 41.48 10.32 -15.51
N ALA A 387 41.56 11.38 -14.70
CA ALA A 387 41.97 11.26 -13.29
C ALA A 387 40.86 10.58 -12.46
N PHE A 388 39.59 10.91 -12.71
CA PHE A 388 38.45 10.22 -12.14
C PHE A 388 38.45 8.73 -12.49
N MET A 389 38.64 8.39 -13.78
CA MET A 389 38.70 7.00 -14.22
C MET A 389 39.89 6.24 -13.61
N ALA A 390 41.03 6.90 -13.41
CA ALA A 390 42.18 6.32 -12.71
C ALA A 390 41.86 6.02 -11.23
N ARG A 391 41.08 6.86 -10.54
CA ARG A 391 40.61 6.58 -9.16
C ARG A 391 39.75 5.31 -9.08
N LEU A 392 39.01 4.99 -10.15
CA LEU A 392 38.26 3.74 -10.29
C LEU A 392 39.13 2.53 -10.67
N GLY A 393 40.43 2.73 -10.88
CA GLY A 393 41.35 1.70 -11.35
C GLY A 393 41.10 1.29 -12.80
N LEU A 394 40.63 2.23 -13.64
CA LEU A 394 40.36 2.03 -15.06
C LEU A 394 41.34 2.86 -15.90
N ALA A 395 42.15 2.17 -16.70
CA ALA A 395 43.07 2.80 -17.63
C ALA A 395 42.42 3.03 -19.01
N PRO A 396 42.83 4.07 -19.76
CA PRO A 396 42.40 4.24 -21.14
C PRO A 396 42.84 3.07 -22.02
N VAL A 397 41.96 2.63 -22.92
CA VAL A 397 42.23 1.55 -23.89
C VAL A 397 41.64 1.87 -25.25
N LYS A 398 42.21 1.29 -26.32
CA LYS A 398 41.57 1.25 -27.64
C LYS A 398 40.60 0.08 -27.71
N LEU A 399 39.36 0.31 -27.29
CA LEU A 399 38.30 -0.69 -27.30
C LEU A 399 37.57 -0.76 -28.64
N GLN A 400 37.44 -1.96 -29.21
CA GLN A 400 36.64 -2.23 -30.39
C GLN A 400 35.72 -3.42 -30.15
N ILE A 401 34.40 -3.19 -30.12
CA ILE A 401 33.42 -4.28 -30.03
C ILE A 401 33.22 -4.90 -31.42
N THR A 402 33.56 -6.17 -31.59
CA THR A 402 33.44 -6.86 -32.89
C THR A 402 32.06 -7.49 -33.05
N LYS A 403 31.56 -8.16 -32.00
CA LYS A 403 30.24 -8.81 -31.96
C LYS A 403 29.69 -8.79 -30.53
N ALA A 404 28.39 -8.58 -30.37
CA ALA A 404 27.72 -8.78 -29.10
C ALA A 404 26.31 -9.36 -29.29
N GLU A 405 25.98 -10.37 -28.48
CA GLU A 405 24.71 -11.10 -28.54
C GLU A 405 24.14 -11.25 -27.13
N TYR A 406 22.84 -10.97 -26.99
CA TYR A 406 22.11 -11.07 -25.73
C TYR A 406 20.94 -12.06 -25.88
N GLY A 407 20.82 -13.01 -24.96
CA GLY A 407 19.68 -13.92 -24.92
C GLY A 407 19.99 -15.28 -24.29
N ALA A 408 19.18 -16.28 -24.62
CA ALA A 408 19.28 -17.63 -24.06
C ALA A 408 19.05 -18.70 -25.13
N GLY A 409 19.87 -19.75 -25.12
CA GLY A 409 19.77 -20.85 -26.09
C GLY A 409 19.85 -20.35 -27.55
N SER A 410 18.84 -20.69 -28.36
CA SER A 410 18.72 -20.25 -29.75
C SER A 410 18.08 -18.86 -29.91
N ARG A 411 17.53 -18.28 -28.84
CA ARG A 411 16.88 -16.96 -28.85
C ARG A 411 17.89 -15.88 -28.50
N LEU A 412 18.70 -15.49 -29.49
CA LEU A 412 19.74 -14.48 -29.36
C LEU A 412 19.38 -13.21 -30.14
N LYS A 413 19.67 -12.06 -29.56
CA LYS A 413 19.52 -10.73 -30.15
C LYS A 413 20.88 -10.11 -30.36
N ASN A 414 21.15 -9.66 -31.58
CA ASN A 414 22.38 -8.92 -31.87
C ASN A 414 22.27 -7.50 -31.29
N VAL A 415 23.16 -7.20 -30.35
CA VAL A 415 23.20 -5.92 -29.62
C VAL A 415 24.48 -5.13 -29.91
N THR A 416 25.28 -5.58 -30.88
CA THR A 416 26.61 -5.01 -31.22
C THR A 416 26.57 -3.50 -31.42
N ALA A 417 25.60 -2.97 -32.17
CA ALA A 417 25.49 -1.54 -32.45
C ALA A 417 25.20 -0.71 -31.18
N ILE A 418 24.44 -1.28 -30.23
CA ILE A 418 24.09 -0.63 -28.96
C ILE A 418 25.33 -0.56 -28.07
N LEU A 419 26.07 -1.67 -27.93
CA LEU A 419 27.32 -1.69 -27.17
C LEU A 419 28.38 -0.77 -27.80
N ARG A 420 28.51 -0.73 -29.14
CA ARG A 420 29.44 0.20 -29.81
C ARG A 420 29.13 1.66 -29.50
N ARG A 421 27.85 2.04 -29.45
CA ARG A 421 27.42 3.40 -29.12
C ARG A 421 27.71 3.76 -27.66
N SER A 422 27.68 2.77 -26.77
CA SER A 422 27.89 2.94 -25.33
C SER A 422 29.36 2.83 -24.94
N ALA A 423 30.17 2.11 -25.72
CA ALA A 423 31.59 1.96 -25.50
C ALA A 423 32.31 3.32 -25.54
N ARG A 424 33.28 3.46 -24.64
CA ARG A 424 34.18 4.61 -24.55
C ARG A 424 35.62 4.10 -24.57
N GLY A 425 36.60 4.99 -24.43
CA GLY A 425 38.02 4.63 -24.37
C GLY A 425 38.45 3.90 -23.09
N TYR A 426 37.57 3.11 -22.49
CA TYR A 426 37.78 2.41 -21.21
C TYR A 426 37.15 1.00 -21.28
N PRO A 427 37.64 0.03 -20.49
CA PRO A 427 37.12 -1.33 -20.49
C PRO A 427 35.72 -1.47 -19.86
N LEU A 428 35.21 -0.43 -19.19
CA LEU A 428 33.87 -0.41 -18.62
C LEU A 428 32.87 0.16 -19.63
N ILE A 429 31.79 -0.56 -19.88
CA ILE A 429 30.66 -0.10 -20.71
C ILE A 429 29.46 0.17 -19.80
N VAL A 430 29.00 1.42 -19.77
CA VAL A 430 27.78 1.84 -19.07
C VAL A 430 26.66 2.00 -20.09
N LEU A 431 25.54 1.31 -19.87
CA LEU A 431 24.35 1.38 -20.71
C LEU A 431 23.42 2.53 -20.27
N GLN A 432 22.46 2.86 -21.12
CA GLN A 432 21.47 3.91 -20.80
C GLN A 432 20.53 3.52 -19.65
N SER A 433 20.22 2.23 -19.52
CA SER A 433 19.50 1.65 -18.38
C SER A 433 20.33 0.49 -17.79
N PRO A 434 20.32 0.29 -16.46
CA PRO A 434 20.93 -0.88 -15.85
C PRO A 434 20.27 -2.19 -16.31
N SER A 435 19.01 -2.15 -16.78
CA SER A 435 18.39 -3.32 -17.40
C SER A 435 18.88 -3.51 -18.83
N TYR A 436 19.45 -4.68 -19.10
CA TYR A 436 19.82 -5.14 -20.43
C TYR A 436 18.60 -5.20 -21.33
N SER A 437 17.50 -5.77 -20.85
CA SER A 437 16.26 -5.88 -21.64
C SER A 437 15.71 -4.51 -22.02
N GLU A 438 15.77 -3.50 -21.16
CA GLU A 438 15.40 -2.12 -21.51
C GLU A 438 16.40 -1.50 -22.50
N SER A 439 17.70 -1.54 -22.19
CA SER A 439 18.77 -0.98 -23.02
C SER A 439 18.84 -1.61 -24.41
N PHE A 440 18.52 -2.89 -24.52
CA PHE A 440 18.50 -3.66 -25.76
C PHE A 440 17.14 -3.70 -26.42
N ARG A 441 16.15 -2.93 -25.93
CA ARG A 441 14.81 -2.76 -26.52
C ARG A 441 13.99 -4.06 -26.61
N GLY A 442 13.84 -4.75 -25.49
CA GLY A 442 12.99 -5.92 -25.31
C GLY A 442 13.75 -7.19 -24.93
N ASP A 443 13.07 -8.07 -24.20
CA ASP A 443 13.56 -9.38 -23.77
C ASP A 443 13.52 -10.41 -24.92
N PRO A 444 14.67 -10.94 -25.38
CA PRO A 444 14.72 -11.94 -26.45
C PRO A 444 14.28 -13.35 -26.01
N ALA A 445 14.29 -13.67 -24.72
CA ALA A 445 13.95 -14.99 -24.19
C ALA A 445 13.21 -14.88 -22.84
N PRO A 446 11.93 -14.47 -22.85
CA PRO A 446 11.13 -14.33 -21.63
C PRO A 446 11.06 -15.63 -20.83
N GLY A 447 11.20 -15.51 -19.50
CA GLY A 447 11.16 -16.65 -18.57
C GLY A 447 12.41 -17.53 -18.56
N SER A 448 13.48 -17.17 -19.30
CA SER A 448 14.78 -17.86 -19.27
C SER A 448 15.89 -16.93 -18.78
N PRO A 449 16.91 -17.43 -18.03
CA PRO A 449 18.10 -16.66 -17.68
C PRO A 449 18.90 -16.30 -18.94
N LYS A 450 19.17 -15.01 -19.14
CA LYS A 450 19.86 -14.51 -20.35
C LYS A 450 21.29 -14.14 -20.03
N GLN A 451 22.14 -14.23 -21.05
CA GLN A 451 23.52 -13.79 -20.96
C GLN A 451 23.85 -12.85 -22.11
N LEU A 452 24.72 -11.89 -21.82
CA LEU A 452 25.34 -11.01 -22.80
C LEU A 452 26.74 -11.56 -23.11
N LYS A 453 26.96 -11.99 -24.36
CA LYS A 453 28.27 -12.40 -24.86
C LYS A 453 28.85 -11.31 -25.73
N ILE A 454 30.10 -10.94 -25.49
CA ILE A 454 30.78 -9.85 -26.17
C ILE A 454 32.13 -10.36 -26.68
N GLN A 455 32.34 -10.23 -27.99
CA GLN A 455 33.65 -10.36 -28.63
C GLN A 455 34.18 -8.96 -28.91
N PHE A 456 35.44 -8.73 -28.58
CA PHE A 456 36.03 -7.40 -28.66
C PHE A 456 37.55 -7.47 -28.88
N ARG A 457 38.14 -6.31 -29.17
CA ARG A 457 39.59 -6.09 -29.15
C ARG A 457 39.92 -4.96 -28.20
N ILE A 458 40.94 -5.15 -27.37
CA ILE A 458 41.56 -4.09 -26.56
C ILE A 458 42.99 -3.94 -27.02
N ASP A 459 43.35 -2.74 -27.45
CA ASP A 459 44.70 -2.40 -27.97
C ASP A 459 45.17 -3.35 -29.07
N GLY A 460 44.23 -3.77 -29.93
CA GLY A 460 44.46 -4.67 -31.06
C GLY A 460 44.41 -6.17 -30.71
N LYS A 461 44.45 -6.55 -29.43
CA LYS A 461 44.38 -7.94 -28.99
C LYS A 461 42.91 -8.42 -28.88
N PRO A 462 42.51 -9.52 -29.54
CA PRO A 462 41.16 -10.06 -29.45
C PRO A 462 40.89 -10.75 -28.11
N ASN A 463 39.67 -10.64 -27.59
CA ASN A 463 39.20 -11.36 -26.42
C ASN A 463 37.66 -11.50 -26.45
N GLU A 464 37.11 -12.32 -25.57
CA GLU A 464 35.67 -12.48 -25.38
C GLU A 464 35.28 -12.58 -23.90
N ALA A 465 34.07 -12.13 -23.56
CA ALA A 465 33.54 -12.18 -22.21
C ALA A 465 32.03 -12.43 -22.23
N SER A 466 31.54 -13.08 -21.17
CA SER A 466 30.11 -13.32 -20.95
C SER A 466 29.68 -12.72 -19.62
N PHE A 467 28.52 -12.08 -19.61
CA PHE A 467 27.95 -11.41 -18.44
C PHE A 467 26.54 -11.94 -18.21
N ASP A 468 26.21 -12.19 -16.94
CA ASP A 468 24.84 -12.47 -16.54
C ASP A 468 23.94 -11.24 -16.78
N GLU A 469 22.64 -11.47 -16.85
CA GLU A 469 21.64 -10.42 -17.02
C GLU A 469 21.85 -9.28 -16.00
N ASP A 470 21.88 -8.05 -16.50
CA ASP A 470 22.03 -6.79 -15.74
C ASP A 470 23.35 -6.66 -14.93
N ALA A 471 24.34 -7.53 -15.17
CA ALA A 471 25.66 -7.40 -14.56
C ALA A 471 26.44 -6.18 -15.10
N ALA A 472 27.38 -5.64 -14.33
CA ALA A 472 28.28 -4.61 -14.83
C ALA A 472 29.18 -5.13 -15.96
N ILE A 473 29.25 -4.41 -17.08
CA ILE A 473 30.05 -4.79 -18.26
C ILE A 473 31.47 -4.25 -18.12
N LEU A 474 32.26 -4.88 -17.24
CA LEU A 474 33.70 -4.64 -17.14
C LEU A 474 34.45 -5.67 -17.97
N LEU A 475 34.98 -5.26 -19.12
CA LEU A 475 35.70 -6.14 -20.03
C LEU A 475 37.07 -6.54 -19.44
N PRO A 476 37.42 -7.83 -19.45
CA PRO A 476 38.74 -8.27 -19.00
C PRO A 476 39.83 -7.75 -19.95
N ILE A 477 40.93 -7.27 -19.37
CA ILE A 477 42.10 -6.85 -20.15
C ILE A 477 42.80 -8.10 -20.67
N PRO A 478 43.01 -8.23 -22.00
CA PRO A 478 43.77 -9.34 -22.57
C PRO A 478 45.22 -9.29 -22.06
N GLU A 479 45.77 -10.45 -21.69
CA GLU A 479 47.19 -10.58 -21.34
C GLU A 479 48.12 -10.09 -22.46
#